data_AF-A0A953JZD6-F1
#
_entry.id   AF-A0A953JZD6-F1
#
_cell.length_a   1.000
_cell.length_b   1.000
_cell.length_c   1.000
_cell.angle_alpha   90.00
_cell.angle_beta   90.00
_cell.angle_gamma   90.00
#
_symmetry.space_group_name_H-M   'P 1'
#
loop_
_entity.id
_entity.type
_entity.pdbx_description
1 polymer ?
#
loop_
_entity_poly.entity_id
_entity_poly.type
_entity_poly.pdbx_seq_one_letter_code
_entity_poly.pdbx_strand_id
1 'polypeptide(L)'
;MNPKKQRIIQWIAIASSAFLVFFILVAPRSRADKRFSQMSTEEAEVTLALNYMGNGGGPMKGIKILTRIAELHPKNVIAISQLAEFSMQTGQYEKAIARYQNLVDITSGNEKINAQIGLSNAYFMMGDTLKSVAELQKVFQMSQDSLLLQSVKEKINELQ
;
A
#
# COMPACT_ATOMS: atom_id res chain seq x y z
N MET A 1 -11.35 33.40 -54.35
CA MET A 1 -11.79 33.36 -52.93
C MET A 1 -11.85 34.80 -52.41
N ASN A 2 -12.92 35.23 -51.74
CA ASN A 2 -13.12 36.65 -51.39
C ASN A 2 -12.09 37.11 -50.33
N PRO A 3 -11.29 38.18 -50.57
CA PRO A 3 -10.25 38.64 -49.66
C PRO A 3 -10.78 39.04 -48.28
N LYS A 4 -12.05 39.48 -48.18
CA LYS A 4 -12.69 39.74 -46.89
C LYS A 4 -12.92 38.45 -46.08
N LYS A 5 -13.27 37.33 -46.74
CA LYS A 5 -13.45 36.03 -46.08
C LYS A 5 -12.13 35.47 -45.53
N GLN A 6 -11.01 35.63 -46.26
CA GLN A 6 -9.69 35.20 -45.76
C GLN A 6 -9.25 35.97 -44.51
N ARG A 7 -9.46 37.28 -44.46
CA ARG A 7 -9.16 38.09 -43.27
C ARG A 7 -10.01 37.69 -42.07
N ILE A 8 -11.30 37.37 -42.28
CA ILE A 8 -12.19 36.89 -41.21
C ILE A 8 -11.69 35.54 -40.65
N ILE A 9 -11.28 34.60 -41.51
CA ILE A 9 -10.71 33.31 -41.08
C ILE A 9 -9.43 33.50 -40.26
N GLN A 10 -8.54 34.42 -40.68
CA GLN A 10 -7.32 34.74 -39.94
C GLN A 10 -7.61 35.34 -38.55
N TRP A 11 -8.58 36.25 -38.44
CA TRP A 11 -8.98 36.82 -37.14
C TRP A 11 -9.62 35.79 -36.20
N ILE A 12 -10.43 34.87 -36.73
CA ILE A 12 -11.00 33.77 -35.95
C ILE A 12 -9.89 32.85 -35.42
N ALA A 13 -8.90 32.53 -36.24
CA ALA A 13 -7.77 31.69 -35.83
C ALA A 13 -6.89 32.35 -34.76
N ILE A 14 -6.67 33.67 -34.83
CA ILE A 14 -5.93 34.42 -33.82
C ILE A 14 -6.72 34.47 -32.51
N ALA A 15 -8.03 34.74 -32.59
CA ALA A 15 -8.90 34.81 -31.42
C ALA A 15 -9.02 33.44 -30.71
N SER A 16 -9.12 32.33 -31.45
CA SER A 16 -9.15 30.99 -30.87
C SER A 16 -7.82 30.63 -30.19
N SER A 17 -6.69 30.99 -30.81
CA SER A 17 -5.36 30.78 -30.24
C SER A 17 -5.17 31.57 -28.94
N ALA A 18 -5.60 32.83 -28.94
CA ALA A 18 -5.57 33.68 -27.74
C ALA A 18 -6.48 33.13 -26.62
N PHE A 19 -7.66 32.61 -26.97
CA PHE A 19 -8.58 31.99 -26.02
C PHE A 19 -8.00 30.71 -25.40
N LEU A 20 -7.31 29.88 -26.19
CA LEU A 20 -6.70 28.64 -25.72
C LEU A 20 -5.53 28.93 -24.76
N VAL A 21 -4.70 29.91 -25.08
CA VAL A 21 -3.63 30.39 -24.19
C VAL A 21 -4.22 31.00 -22.91
N PHE A 22 -5.26 31.82 -23.02
CA PHE A 22 -5.96 32.38 -21.86
C PHE A 22 -6.56 31.28 -20.98
N PHE A 23 -7.16 30.26 -21.59
CA PHE A 23 -7.70 29.12 -20.87
C PHE A 23 -6.60 28.32 -20.16
N ILE A 24 -5.44 28.09 -20.77
CA ILE A 24 -4.29 27.43 -20.11
C ILE A 24 -3.77 28.26 -18.93
N LEU A 25 -3.77 29.59 -19.03
CA LEU A 25 -3.28 30.49 -17.98
C LEU A 25 -4.26 30.63 -16.81
N VAL A 26 -5.56 30.61 -17.09
CA VAL A 26 -6.63 30.83 -16.09
C VAL A 26 -7.20 29.53 -15.55
N ALA A 27 -7.08 28.41 -16.27
CA ALA A 27 -7.47 27.10 -15.76
C ALA A 27 -6.77 26.86 -14.43
N PRO A 28 -7.50 26.46 -13.37
CA PRO A 28 -6.89 26.17 -12.10
C PRO A 28 -5.85 25.08 -12.33
N ARG A 29 -4.56 25.45 -12.17
CA ARG A 29 -3.48 24.46 -12.13
C ARG A 29 -3.92 23.44 -11.10
N SER A 30 -4.06 22.17 -11.50
CA SER A 30 -4.31 21.08 -10.57
C SER A 30 -3.33 21.28 -9.42
N ARG A 31 -3.84 21.67 -8.25
CA ARG A 31 -2.98 21.89 -7.09
C ARG A 31 -2.33 20.54 -6.87
N ALA A 32 -1.01 20.47 -7.07
CA ALA A 32 -0.24 19.34 -6.58
C ALA A 32 -0.69 19.17 -5.12
N ASP A 33 -1.35 18.04 -4.85
CA ASP A 33 -1.97 17.82 -3.55
C ASP A 33 -0.86 17.99 -2.50
N LYS A 34 -1.08 18.86 -1.51
CA LYS A 34 -0.03 19.29 -0.56
C LYS A 34 0.61 18.09 0.14
N ARG A 35 -0.10 16.97 0.20
CA ARG A 35 0.36 15.66 0.69
C ARG A 35 1.60 15.15 -0.05
N PHE A 36 1.67 15.30 -1.37
CA PHE A 36 2.85 14.87 -2.15
C PHE A 36 4.06 15.78 -1.94
N SER A 37 3.84 17.05 -1.62
CA SER A 37 4.94 18.01 -1.39
C SER A 37 5.65 17.82 -0.05
N GLN A 38 5.05 17.06 0.88
CA GLN A 38 5.60 16.80 2.22
C GLN A 38 6.10 15.36 2.38
N MET A 39 5.87 14.51 1.38
CA MET A 39 6.19 13.09 1.41
C MET A 39 7.70 12.88 1.32
N SER A 40 8.25 12.02 2.17
CA SER A 40 9.65 11.60 2.01
C SER A 40 9.81 10.82 0.69
N THR A 41 11.03 10.79 0.14
CA THR A 41 11.30 10.00 -1.07
C THR A 41 10.92 8.53 -0.86
N GLU A 42 11.15 7.99 0.33
CA GLU A 42 10.77 6.63 0.72
C GLU A 42 9.25 6.42 0.71
N GLU A 43 8.48 7.32 1.33
CA GLU A 43 7.01 7.26 1.33
C GLU A 43 6.40 7.41 -0.07
N ALA A 44 7.05 8.21 -0.94
CA ALA A 44 6.65 8.37 -2.33
C ALA A 44 6.87 7.08 -3.13
N GLU A 45 8.01 6.41 -2.91
CA GLU A 45 8.29 5.10 -3.52
C GLU A 45 7.34 4.01 -3.02
N VAL A 46 7.01 3.97 -1.72
CA VAL A 46 5.99 3.07 -1.17
C VAL A 46 4.64 3.33 -1.83
N THR A 47 4.22 4.59 -1.91
CA THR A 47 2.94 4.98 -2.53
C THR A 47 2.90 4.58 -4.01
N LEU A 48 3.99 4.76 -4.75
CA LEU A 48 4.10 4.32 -6.13
C LEU A 48 3.97 2.79 -6.24
N ALA A 49 4.64 2.05 -5.36
CA ALA A 49 4.61 0.60 -5.36
C ALA A 49 3.19 0.06 -5.11
N LEU A 50 2.47 0.62 -4.14
CA LEU A 50 1.09 0.28 -3.84
C LEU A 50 0.15 0.53 -5.03
N ASN A 51 0.36 1.64 -5.74
CA ASN A 51 -0.41 1.94 -6.96
C ASN A 51 -0.18 0.88 -8.06
N TYR A 52 1.05 0.40 -8.24
CA TYR A 52 1.34 -0.69 -9.18
C TYR A 52 0.66 -2.01 -8.78
N MET A 53 0.48 -2.25 -7.47
CA MET A 53 -0.21 -3.44 -6.96
C MET A 53 -1.73 -3.38 -7.16
N GLY A 54 -2.36 -2.22 -6.92
CA GLY A 54 -3.82 -2.08 -6.96
C GLY A 54 -4.45 -1.77 -8.32
N ASN A 55 -3.76 -1.02 -9.19
CA ASN A 55 -4.39 -0.38 -10.36
C ASN A 55 -4.02 -1.01 -11.72
N GLY A 56 -3.80 -2.33 -11.76
CA GLY A 56 -3.55 -3.06 -13.03
C GLY A 56 -2.18 -2.77 -13.69
N GLY A 57 -1.30 -1.98 -13.06
CA GLY A 57 0.04 -1.64 -13.57
C GLY A 57 1.07 -2.78 -13.53
N GLY A 58 0.65 -3.96 -13.07
CA GLY A 58 1.46 -5.16 -12.92
C GLY A 58 1.94 -5.31 -11.46
N PRO A 59 1.29 -6.17 -10.65
CA PRO A 59 1.63 -6.36 -9.23
C PRO A 59 3.12 -6.64 -8.99
N MET A 60 3.75 -7.36 -9.93
CA MET A 60 5.17 -7.68 -9.90
C MET A 60 6.09 -6.44 -9.86
N LYS A 61 5.69 -5.33 -10.51
CA LYS A 61 6.48 -4.08 -10.44
C LYS A 61 6.44 -3.48 -9.04
N GLY A 62 5.25 -3.43 -8.43
CA GLY A 62 5.09 -2.96 -7.05
C GLY A 62 5.91 -3.81 -6.07
N ILE A 63 5.83 -5.13 -6.20
CA ILE A 63 6.59 -6.06 -5.35
C ILE A 63 8.11 -5.86 -5.49
N LYS A 64 8.62 -5.63 -6.71
CA LYS A 64 10.05 -5.32 -6.92
C LYS A 64 10.47 -4.04 -6.21
N ILE A 65 9.64 -2.99 -6.28
CA ILE A 65 9.91 -1.73 -5.58
C ILE A 65 9.90 -1.96 -4.07
N LEU A 66 8.87 -2.62 -3.52
CA LEU A 66 8.80 -2.92 -2.09
C LEU A 66 9.97 -3.79 -1.61
N THR A 67 10.42 -4.74 -2.43
CA THR A 67 11.58 -5.60 -2.10
C THR A 67 12.83 -4.74 -1.95
N ARG A 68 13.10 -3.84 -2.90
CA ARG A 68 14.21 -2.90 -2.81
C ARG A 68 14.11 -1.99 -1.60
N ILE A 69 12.91 -1.48 -1.29
CA ILE A 69 12.68 -0.65 -0.10
C ILE A 69 13.01 -1.45 1.16
N ALA A 70 12.54 -2.69 1.27
CA ALA A 70 12.83 -3.54 2.43
C ALA A 70 14.33 -3.89 2.57
N GLU A 71 15.07 -3.97 1.48
CA GLU A 71 16.53 -4.17 1.49
C GLU A 71 17.29 -2.92 1.99
N LEU A 72 16.88 -1.74 1.52
CA LEU A 72 17.52 -0.47 1.89
C LEU A 72 17.07 0.06 3.26
N HIS A 73 15.81 -0.20 3.60
CA HIS A 73 15.11 0.28 4.79
C HIS A 73 14.48 -0.93 5.52
N PRO A 74 15.30 -1.74 6.22
CA PRO A 74 14.85 -2.99 6.86
C PRO A 74 13.86 -2.81 8.01
N LYS A 75 13.50 -1.56 8.34
CA LYS A 75 12.47 -1.20 9.33
C LYS A 75 11.25 -0.51 8.71
N ASN A 76 11.14 -0.47 7.38
CA ASN A 76 9.96 0.09 6.72
C ASN A 76 8.78 -0.87 6.91
N VAL A 77 7.91 -0.53 7.86
CA VAL A 77 6.75 -1.35 8.27
C VAL A 77 5.81 -1.62 7.09
N ILE A 78 5.58 -0.64 6.23
CA ILE A 78 4.64 -0.79 5.09
C ILE A 78 5.20 -1.78 4.07
N ALA A 79 6.47 -1.63 3.68
CA ALA A 79 7.11 -2.52 2.72
C ALA A 79 7.16 -3.96 3.22
N ILE A 80 7.52 -4.16 4.48
CA ILE A 80 7.60 -5.51 5.07
C ILE A 80 6.20 -6.13 5.18
N SER A 81 5.20 -5.37 5.59
CA SER A 81 3.79 -5.83 5.70
C SER A 81 3.23 -6.25 4.36
N GLN A 82 3.39 -5.42 3.32
CA GLN A 82 2.91 -5.73 1.97
C GLN A 82 3.61 -6.97 1.38
N LEU A 83 4.92 -7.13 1.63
CA LEU A 83 5.64 -8.34 1.20
C LEU A 83 5.24 -9.58 2.01
N ALA A 84 4.87 -9.45 3.28
CA ALA A 84 4.35 -10.54 4.10
C ALA A 84 2.99 -11.01 3.57
N GLU A 85 2.08 -10.09 3.30
CA GLU A 85 0.77 -10.36 2.68
C GLU A 85 0.91 -11.01 1.30
N PHE A 86 1.80 -10.47 0.46
CA PHE A 86 2.07 -11.07 -0.84
C PHE A 86 2.66 -12.49 -0.72
N SER A 87 3.53 -12.72 0.27
CA SER A 87 4.08 -14.06 0.55
C SER A 87 2.98 -15.03 0.97
N MET A 88 2.02 -14.59 1.80
CA MET A 88 0.83 -15.38 2.15
C MET A 88 -0.01 -15.73 0.92
N GLN A 89 -0.32 -14.74 0.09
CA GLN A 89 -1.15 -14.93 -1.11
C GLN A 89 -0.53 -15.88 -2.14
N THR A 90 0.80 -15.93 -2.20
CA THR A 90 1.55 -16.76 -3.15
C THR A 90 2.01 -18.10 -2.59
N GLY A 91 1.59 -18.45 -1.37
CA GLY A 91 1.95 -19.72 -0.73
C GLY A 91 3.39 -19.79 -0.22
N GLN A 92 4.11 -18.67 -0.19
CA GLN A 92 5.48 -18.59 0.34
C GLN A 92 5.45 -18.37 1.86
N TYR A 93 4.84 -19.29 2.60
CA TYR A 93 4.52 -19.09 4.00
C TYR A 93 5.77 -18.96 4.88
N GLU A 94 6.89 -19.61 4.57
CA GLU A 94 8.14 -19.43 5.32
C GLU A 94 8.67 -18.00 5.22
N LYS A 95 8.55 -17.37 4.04
CA LYS A 95 8.90 -15.95 3.87
C LYS A 95 7.92 -15.06 4.61
N ALA A 96 6.63 -15.41 4.61
CA ALA A 96 5.62 -14.68 5.38
C ALA A 96 5.93 -14.72 6.87
N ILE A 97 6.26 -15.89 7.42
CA ILE A 97 6.66 -16.10 8.82
C ILE A 97 7.84 -15.18 9.18
N ALA A 98 8.92 -15.21 8.39
CA ALA A 98 10.09 -14.38 8.65
C ALA A 98 9.77 -12.87 8.63
N ARG A 99 8.90 -12.44 7.71
CA ARG A 99 8.49 -11.02 7.62
C ARG A 99 7.57 -10.61 8.76
N TYR A 100 6.62 -11.46 9.15
CA TYR A 100 5.75 -11.17 10.29
C TYR A 100 6.52 -11.19 11.62
N GLN A 101 7.51 -12.06 11.79
CA GLN A 101 8.42 -12.02 12.95
C GLN A 101 9.15 -10.69 13.03
N ASN A 102 9.73 -10.23 11.91
CA ASN A 102 10.36 -8.90 11.85
C ASN A 102 9.36 -7.80 12.26
N LEU A 103 8.14 -7.81 11.71
CA LEU A 103 7.10 -6.84 12.09
C LEU A 103 6.77 -6.89 13.58
N VAL A 104 6.64 -8.07 14.18
CA VAL A 104 6.41 -8.23 15.63
C VAL A 104 7.55 -7.60 16.45
N ASP A 105 8.79 -7.64 15.95
CA ASP A 105 9.96 -7.09 16.63
C ASP A 105 10.06 -5.57 16.51
N ILE A 106 9.70 -4.99 15.36
CA ILE A 106 9.90 -3.56 15.08
C ILE A 106 8.66 -2.69 15.35
N THR A 107 7.49 -3.27 15.55
CA THR A 107 6.23 -2.53 15.75
C THR A 107 5.71 -2.61 17.19
N SER A 108 4.72 -1.77 17.50
CA SER A 108 4.04 -1.75 18.79
C SER A 108 2.54 -1.46 18.62
N GLY A 109 1.75 -1.63 19.69
CA GLY A 109 0.31 -1.41 19.66
C GLY A 109 -0.41 -2.25 18.60
N ASN A 110 -1.33 -1.62 17.85
CA ASN A 110 -2.17 -2.30 16.87
C ASN A 110 -1.37 -2.92 15.70
N GLU A 111 -0.26 -2.31 15.29
CA GLU A 111 0.59 -2.86 14.24
C GLU A 111 1.21 -4.20 14.66
N LYS A 112 1.70 -4.27 15.91
CA LYS A 112 2.24 -5.51 16.48
C LYS A 112 1.17 -6.59 16.61
N ILE A 113 -0.03 -6.21 17.02
CA ILE A 113 -1.18 -7.13 17.10
C ILE A 113 -1.52 -7.68 15.71
N ASN A 114 -1.56 -6.83 14.68
CA ASN A 114 -1.83 -7.28 13.31
C ASN A 114 -0.72 -8.21 12.79
N ALA A 115 0.54 -7.89 13.05
CA ALA A 115 1.68 -8.74 12.71
C ALA A 115 1.62 -10.10 13.43
N GLN A 116 1.19 -10.10 14.70
CA GLN A 116 1.01 -11.29 15.53
C GLN A 116 -0.07 -12.24 14.95
N ILE A 117 -1.18 -11.68 14.47
CA ILE A 117 -2.26 -12.43 13.80
C ILE A 117 -1.78 -12.93 12.44
N GLY A 118 -1.07 -12.10 11.67
CA GLY A 118 -0.45 -12.50 10.40
C GLY A 118 0.52 -13.68 10.56
N LEU A 119 1.35 -13.63 11.60
CA LEU A 119 2.28 -14.72 11.96
C LEU A 119 1.54 -16.01 12.30
N SER A 120 0.45 -15.92 13.08
CA SER A 120 -0.39 -17.08 13.39
C SER A 120 -0.99 -17.70 12.13
N ASN A 121 -1.52 -16.88 11.23
CA ASN A 121 -2.08 -17.35 9.96
C ASN A 121 -1.00 -18.03 9.11
N ALA A 122 0.21 -17.49 9.06
CA ALA A 122 1.32 -18.09 8.32
C ALA A 122 1.72 -19.45 8.87
N TYR A 123 1.77 -19.61 10.20
CA TYR A 123 2.01 -20.92 10.83
C TYR A 123 0.90 -21.93 10.54
N PHE A 124 -0.36 -21.49 10.59
CA PHE A 124 -1.49 -22.35 10.26
C PHE A 124 -1.41 -22.86 8.80
N MET A 125 -1.08 -21.98 7.86
CA MET A 125 -0.91 -22.38 6.45
C MET A 125 0.26 -23.34 6.22
N MET A 126 1.26 -23.35 7.12
CA MET A 126 2.34 -24.34 7.15
C MET A 126 1.97 -25.66 7.84
N GLY A 127 0.75 -25.79 8.38
CA GLY A 127 0.32 -26.93 9.16
C GLY A 127 0.82 -26.94 10.61
N ASP A 128 1.46 -25.86 11.07
CA ASP A 128 1.93 -25.72 12.45
C ASP A 128 0.85 -25.06 13.32
N THR A 129 -0.23 -25.81 13.55
CA THR A 129 -1.38 -25.36 14.33
C THR A 129 -1.00 -24.99 15.77
N LEU A 130 -0.03 -25.69 16.36
CA LEU A 130 0.45 -25.40 17.72
C LEU A 130 1.07 -24.00 17.81
N LYS A 131 1.95 -23.63 16.87
CA LYS A 131 2.49 -22.27 16.84
C LYS A 131 1.42 -21.24 16.49
N SER A 132 0.50 -21.56 15.59
CA SER A 132 -0.62 -20.66 15.26
C SER A 132 -1.44 -20.28 16.51
N VAL A 133 -1.82 -21.26 17.33
CA VAL A 133 -2.54 -21.03 18.59
C VAL A 133 -1.69 -20.24 19.59
N ALA A 134 -0.41 -20.58 19.73
CA ALA A 134 0.50 -19.87 20.63
C ALA A 134 0.65 -18.38 20.26
N GLU A 135 0.76 -18.06 18.97
CA GLU A 135 0.81 -16.67 18.51
C GLU A 135 -0.51 -15.92 18.72
N LEU A 136 -1.68 -16.58 18.55
CA LEU A 136 -2.99 -15.97 18.87
C LEU A 136 -3.16 -15.70 20.37
N GLN A 137 -2.65 -16.58 21.22
CA GLN A 137 -2.71 -16.39 22.68
C GLN A 137 -1.97 -15.13 23.15
N LYS A 138 -0.91 -14.70 22.43
CA LYS A 138 -0.19 -13.46 22.74
C LYS A 138 -1.07 -12.21 22.54
N VAL A 139 -2.09 -12.27 21.69
CA VAL A 139 -2.98 -11.13 21.42
C VAL A 139 -3.76 -10.72 22.67
N PHE A 140 -4.15 -11.67 23.54
CA PHE A 140 -4.83 -11.38 24.81
C PHE A 140 -3.97 -10.58 25.80
N GLN A 141 -2.65 -10.58 25.62
CA GLN A 141 -1.73 -9.80 26.46
C GLN A 141 -1.51 -8.39 25.93
N MET A 142 -1.91 -8.10 24.69
CA MET A 142 -1.61 -6.85 23.99
C MET A 142 -2.85 -5.99 23.72
N SER A 143 -4.04 -6.59 23.61
CA SER A 143 -5.28 -5.89 23.28
C SER A 143 -6.31 -5.95 24.42
N GLN A 144 -7.10 -4.89 24.55
CA GLN A 144 -8.32 -4.85 25.37
C GLN A 144 -9.59 -4.76 24.50
N ASP A 145 -9.46 -4.80 23.18
CA ASP A 145 -10.59 -4.76 22.26
C ASP A 145 -11.40 -6.06 22.35
N SER A 146 -12.57 -5.98 22.97
CA SER A 146 -13.46 -7.11 23.22
C SER A 146 -13.86 -7.84 21.91
N LEU A 147 -14.10 -7.11 20.82
CA LEU A 147 -14.50 -7.71 19.55
C LEU A 147 -13.35 -8.51 18.95
N LEU A 148 -12.15 -7.92 18.95
CA LEU A 148 -10.95 -8.61 18.48
C LEU A 148 -10.67 -9.87 19.31
N LEU A 149 -10.71 -9.76 20.64
CA LEU A 149 -10.44 -10.88 21.53
C LEU A 149 -11.47 -12.01 21.39
N GLN A 150 -12.74 -11.68 21.11
CA GLN A 150 -13.77 -12.66 20.81
C GLN A 150 -13.47 -13.39 19.49
N SER A 151 -13.12 -12.68 18.42
CA SER A 151 -12.74 -13.29 17.15
C SER A 151 -11.50 -14.17 17.27
N VAL A 152 -10.50 -13.74 18.04
CA VAL A 152 -9.30 -14.55 18.32
C VAL A 152 -9.65 -15.82 19.10
N LYS A 153 -10.54 -15.72 20.08
CA LYS A 153 -11.02 -16.88 20.86
C LYS A 153 -11.75 -17.89 19.99
N GLU A 154 -12.65 -17.43 19.13
CA GLU A 154 -13.34 -18.28 18.15
C GLU A 154 -12.34 -18.97 17.24
N LYS A 155 -11.35 -18.23 16.73
CA LYS A 155 -10.32 -18.81 15.87
C LYS A 155 -9.49 -19.88 16.58
N ILE A 156 -9.12 -19.69 17.84
CA ILE A 156 -8.41 -20.72 18.61
C ILE A 156 -9.25 -21.97 18.77
N ASN A 157 -10.56 -21.84 19.05
CA ASN A 157 -11.45 -22.98 19.20
C ASN A 157 -11.63 -23.79 17.90
N GLU A 158 -11.61 -23.12 16.74
CA GLU A 158 -11.65 -23.79 15.42
C GLU A 158 -10.38 -24.60 15.11
N LEU A 159 -9.26 -24.26 15.75
CA LEU A 159 -7.95 -24.87 15.51
C LEU A 159 -7.65 -26.06 16.44
N GLN A 160 -8.56 -26.38 17.36
CA GLN A 160 -8.48 -27.48 18.33
C GLN A 160 -9.27 -28.70 17.85
#